data_AF-A0A8S0WQ31-F1
#
_entry.id   AF-A0A8S0WQ31-F1
#
_cell.length_a   1.000
_cell.length_b   1.000
_cell.length_c   1.000
_cell.angle_alpha   90.00
_cell.angle_beta   90.00
_cell.angle_gamma   90.00
#
_symmetry.space_group_name_H-M   'P 1'
#
loop_
_entity.id
_entity.type
_entity.pdbx_description
1 polymer ?
#
loop_
_entity_poly.entity_id
_entity_poly.type
_entity_poly.pdbx_seq_one_letter_code
_entity_poly.pdbx_strand_id
1 'polypeptide(L)'
;MSGKEHPWREIYVNKQLCHELLWLANHLKSAPPIFMLNSIDWPLNTADYILFTNSCLYGMAFWSPAHNIGFQCAIDTSEHPIFYWEAYTVVSAFSWIVYFCCLAPRAGGATHYAITGVPSHIIHAMGCWKSDTFEIYICQHPALLTVLLFSSTTQDNSPV
;
A
#
# COMPACT_ATOMS: atom_id res chain seq x y z
N MET A 1 7.28 1.32 -37.66
CA MET A 1 6.21 0.29 -37.66
C MET A 1 5.10 0.76 -38.59
N SER A 2 5.14 0.32 -39.84
CA SER A 2 4.12 0.65 -40.86
C SER A 2 2.90 -0.26 -40.65
N GLY A 3 1.67 0.30 -40.71
CA GLY A 3 0.42 -0.50 -40.69
C GLY A 3 -0.65 -0.14 -39.65
N LYS A 4 -0.46 0.87 -38.79
CA LYS A 4 -1.44 1.30 -37.77
C LYS A 4 -2.19 2.59 -38.16
N GLU A 5 -2.58 2.73 -39.41
CA GLU A 5 -3.16 3.99 -39.93
C GLU A 5 -4.67 4.12 -39.69
N HIS A 6 -5.35 3.06 -39.24
CA HIS A 6 -6.80 3.06 -39.06
C HIS A 6 -7.20 2.44 -37.71
N PRO A 7 -7.37 3.24 -36.64
CA PRO A 7 -7.67 2.75 -35.29
C PRO A 7 -9.02 2.04 -35.17
N TRP A 8 -9.97 2.32 -36.06
CA TRP A 8 -11.34 1.78 -36.04
C TRP A 8 -11.59 0.66 -37.05
N ARG A 9 -10.52 0.09 -37.65
CA ARG A 9 -10.68 -0.98 -38.62
C ARG A 9 -11.16 -2.25 -37.89
N GLU A 10 -12.33 -2.74 -38.29
CA GLU A 10 -12.87 -3.99 -37.77
C GLU A 10 -11.90 -5.15 -38.00
N ILE A 11 -11.77 -6.01 -36.99
CA ILE A 11 -10.93 -7.20 -37.08
C ILE A 11 -11.70 -8.24 -37.89
N TYR A 12 -11.18 -8.61 -39.06
CA TYR A 12 -11.78 -9.67 -39.86
C TYR A 12 -11.61 -11.02 -39.17
N VAL A 13 -12.73 -11.61 -38.73
CA VAL A 13 -12.76 -12.90 -38.05
C VAL A 13 -12.84 -14.02 -39.08
N ASN A 14 -11.75 -14.76 -39.25
CA ASN A 14 -11.71 -15.97 -40.09
C ASN A 14 -11.56 -17.24 -39.23
N LYS A 15 -11.74 -18.41 -39.86
CA LYS A 15 -11.65 -19.71 -39.17
C LYS A 15 -10.30 -19.91 -38.47
N GLN A 16 -9.20 -19.41 -39.04
CA GLN A 16 -7.88 -19.48 -38.42
C GLN A 16 -7.81 -18.63 -37.15
N LEU A 17 -8.27 -17.38 -37.20
CA LEU A 17 -8.28 -16.48 -36.05
C LEU A 17 -9.14 -17.03 -34.91
N CYS A 18 -10.32 -17.58 -35.23
CA CYS A 18 -11.14 -18.27 -34.23
C CYS A 18 -10.39 -19.45 -33.59
N HIS A 19 -9.67 -20.24 -34.39
CA HIS A 19 -8.89 -21.36 -33.91
C HIS A 19 -7.77 -20.91 -32.96
N GLU A 20 -7.01 -19.88 -33.32
CA GLU A 20 -5.95 -19.30 -32.47
C GLU A 20 -6.50 -18.75 -31.16
N LEU A 21 -7.63 -18.03 -31.20
CA LEU A 21 -8.26 -17.48 -30.00
C LEU A 21 -8.81 -18.57 -29.08
N LEU A 22 -9.41 -19.61 -29.65
CA LEU A 22 -9.84 -20.80 -28.90
C LEU A 22 -8.65 -21.56 -28.31
N TRP A 23 -7.57 -21.71 -29.07
CA TRP A 23 -6.33 -22.31 -28.61
C TRP A 23 -5.77 -21.52 -27.42
N LEU A 24 -5.68 -20.19 -27.53
CA LEU A 24 -5.19 -19.33 -26.45
C LEU A 24 -6.08 -19.41 -25.21
N ALA A 25 -7.41 -19.37 -25.38
CA ALA A 25 -8.34 -19.47 -24.25
C ALA A 25 -8.24 -20.83 -23.53
N ASN A 26 -8.12 -21.91 -24.29
CA ASN A 26 -7.92 -23.25 -23.73
C ASN A 26 -6.53 -23.38 -23.09
N HIS A 27 -5.51 -22.80 -23.70
CA HIS A 27 -4.16 -22.77 -23.17
C HIS A 27 -4.12 -22.00 -21.84
N LEU A 28 -4.70 -20.81 -21.74
CA LEU A 28 -4.77 -20.07 -20.47
C LEU A 28 -5.53 -20.82 -19.37
N LYS A 29 -6.55 -21.61 -19.72
CA LYS A 29 -7.30 -22.44 -18.75
C LYS A 29 -6.53 -23.68 -18.28
N SER A 30 -5.62 -24.19 -19.09
CA SER A 30 -4.91 -25.45 -18.86
C SER A 30 -3.42 -25.27 -18.55
N ALA A 31 -2.88 -24.08 -18.81
CA ALA A 31 -1.50 -23.76 -18.57
C ALA A 31 -1.24 -23.83 -17.06
N PRO A 32 -0.15 -24.48 -16.64
CA PRO A 32 0.30 -24.37 -15.26
C PRO A 32 0.52 -22.88 -14.95
N PRO A 33 0.21 -22.43 -13.72
CA PRO A 33 0.39 -21.04 -13.34
C PRO A 33 1.81 -20.60 -13.69
N ILE A 34 1.92 -19.58 -14.54
CA ILE A 34 3.21 -18.98 -14.88
C ILE A 34 3.76 -18.45 -13.56
N PHE A 35 4.90 -18.98 -13.12
CA PHE A 35 5.64 -18.49 -11.97
C PHE A 35 6.02 -17.01 -12.22
N MET A 36 5.12 -16.09 -11.87
CA MET A 36 5.54 -14.81 -11.32
C MET A 36 6.45 -15.15 -10.15
N LEU A 37 7.64 -14.53 -10.11
CA LEU A 37 8.63 -14.57 -9.03
C LEU A 37 8.12 -15.30 -7.79
N ASN A 38 8.81 -16.38 -7.37
CA ASN A 38 8.63 -16.99 -6.04
C ASN A 38 8.93 -15.95 -4.97
N SER A 39 7.96 -15.07 -4.72
CA SER A 39 7.81 -14.29 -3.52
C SER A 39 7.55 -15.32 -2.45
N ILE A 40 8.34 -15.27 -1.38
CA ILE A 40 8.18 -16.06 -0.16
C ILE A 40 6.67 -16.20 0.11
N ASP A 41 6.19 -17.45 0.10
CA ASP A 41 4.76 -17.80 0.19
C ASP A 41 4.15 -17.27 1.49
N TRP A 42 3.78 -15.99 1.52
CA TRP A 42 2.88 -15.44 2.52
C TRP A 42 1.48 -15.69 2.01
N PRO A 43 0.74 -16.65 2.60
CA PRO A 43 -0.59 -16.94 2.14
C PRO A 43 -1.47 -15.70 2.36
N LEU A 44 -2.28 -15.34 1.37
CA LEU A 44 -3.12 -14.13 1.38
C LEU A 44 -4.03 -14.04 2.61
N ASN A 45 -4.38 -15.18 3.21
CA ASN A 45 -5.18 -15.25 4.43
C ASN A 45 -4.45 -14.77 5.69
N THR A 46 -3.12 -14.64 5.66
CA THR A 46 -2.30 -14.08 6.74
C THR A 46 -2.01 -12.59 6.55
N ALA A 47 -2.42 -12.00 5.44
CA ALA A 47 -2.25 -10.57 5.22
C ALA A 47 -3.18 -9.79 6.17
N ASP A 48 -2.62 -8.83 6.93
CA ASP A 48 -3.41 -7.92 7.74
C ASP A 48 -4.36 -7.07 6.88
N TYR A 49 -3.92 -6.73 5.66
CA TYR A 49 -4.68 -5.93 4.71
C TYR A 49 -4.50 -6.42 3.28
N ILE A 50 -5.60 -6.40 2.53
CA ILE A 50 -5.63 -6.67 1.09
C ILE A 50 -6.09 -5.39 0.39
N LEU A 51 -5.32 -4.96 -0.61
CA LEU A 51 -5.60 -3.78 -1.43
C LEU A 51 -5.61 -4.19 -2.90
N PHE A 52 -6.64 -3.76 -3.62
CA PHE A 52 -6.74 -3.97 -5.06
C PHE A 52 -6.30 -2.70 -5.79
N THR A 53 -5.31 -2.81 -6.66
CA THR A 53 -4.77 -1.69 -7.43
C THR A 53 -5.07 -1.88 -8.91
N ASN A 54 -5.42 -0.80 -9.60
CA ASN A 54 -5.62 -0.81 -11.04
C ASN A 54 -5.08 0.49 -11.64
N SER A 55 -4.36 0.38 -12.76
CA SER A 55 -3.86 1.54 -13.51
C SER A 55 -4.15 1.37 -14.98
N CYS A 56 -4.47 2.47 -15.64
CA CYS A 56 -4.60 2.54 -17.08
C CYS A 56 -3.94 3.83 -17.58
N LEU A 57 -3.94 4.04 -18.91
CA LEU A 57 -3.34 5.22 -19.53
C LEU A 57 -4.06 6.55 -19.19
N TYR A 58 -5.25 6.48 -18.58
CA TYR A 58 -6.08 7.65 -18.28
C TYR A 58 -6.26 7.89 -16.78
N GLY A 59 -5.86 6.94 -15.94
CA GLY A 59 -6.13 7.02 -14.52
C GLY A 59 -5.63 5.83 -13.74
N MET A 60 -5.61 6.03 -12.44
CA MET A 60 -5.16 5.09 -11.45
C MET A 60 -6.17 5.03 -10.32
N ALA A 61 -6.36 3.84 -9.75
CA ALA A 61 -7.27 3.63 -8.66
C ALA A 61 -6.79 2.50 -7.75
N PHE A 62 -7.16 2.59 -6.47
CA PHE A 62 -7.05 1.46 -5.56
C PHE A 62 -8.25 1.37 -4.64
N TRP A 63 -8.51 0.17 -4.13
CA TRP A 63 -9.65 -0.12 -3.27
C TRP A 63 -9.24 -1.02 -2.10
N SER A 64 -9.73 -0.68 -0.91
CA SER A 64 -9.57 -1.46 0.31
C SER A 64 -10.92 -2.07 0.72
N PRO A 65 -11.13 -3.39 0.55
CA PRO A 65 -12.35 -4.07 0.98
C PRO A 65 -12.55 -4.01 2.49
N ALA A 66 -11.47 -4.14 3.26
CA ALA A 66 -11.50 -4.12 4.72
C ALA A 66 -12.09 -2.81 5.29
N HIS A 67 -11.91 -1.71 4.56
CA HIS A 67 -12.39 -0.38 4.96
C HIS A 67 -13.59 0.08 4.13
N ASN A 68 -13.97 -0.66 3.08
CA ASN A 68 -14.97 -0.27 2.10
C ASN A 68 -14.73 1.13 1.51
N ILE A 69 -13.46 1.48 1.25
CA ILE A 69 -13.03 2.79 0.72
C ILE A 69 -12.17 2.57 -0.52
N GLY A 70 -12.38 3.40 -1.54
CA GLY A 70 -11.57 3.42 -2.75
C GLY A 70 -11.20 4.85 -3.17
N PHE A 71 -10.08 4.96 -3.88
CA PHE A 71 -9.54 6.22 -4.37
C PHE A 71 -9.28 6.10 -5.87
N GLN A 72 -9.45 7.21 -6.59
CA GLN A 72 -9.12 7.32 -8.00
C GLN A 72 -8.45 8.66 -8.30
N CYS A 73 -7.58 8.68 -9.29
CA CYS A 73 -6.92 9.88 -9.79
C CYS A 73 -6.78 9.79 -11.32
N ALA A 74 -7.11 10.86 -12.03
CA ALA A 74 -6.89 10.97 -13.46
C ALA A 74 -5.42 11.25 -13.75
N ILE A 75 -4.91 10.69 -14.84
CA ILE A 75 -3.53 10.91 -15.30
C ILE A 75 -3.60 11.81 -16.53
N ASP A 76 -3.08 13.03 -16.41
CA ASP A 76 -3.15 14.03 -17.49
C ASP A 76 -2.06 13.85 -18.56
N THR A 77 -1.04 13.03 -18.33
CA THR A 77 0.16 13.00 -19.18
C THR A 77 0.71 11.61 -19.47
N SER A 78 0.98 11.34 -20.74
CA SER A 78 1.68 10.14 -21.24
C SER A 78 3.21 10.19 -21.05
N GLU A 79 3.72 11.03 -20.14
CA GLU A 79 5.16 11.24 -19.93
C GLU A 79 5.86 9.99 -19.39
N HIS A 80 5.10 9.11 -18.73
CA HIS A 80 5.61 7.88 -18.16
C HIS A 80 4.97 6.63 -18.78
N PRO A 81 5.74 5.55 -18.93
CA PRO A 81 5.21 4.27 -19.43
C PRO A 81 4.19 3.68 -18.46
N ILE A 82 3.31 2.78 -18.94
CA ILE A 82 2.25 2.16 -18.12
C ILE A 82 2.79 1.51 -16.84
N PHE A 83 3.96 0.89 -16.89
CA PHE A 83 4.61 0.27 -15.73
C PHE A 83 4.92 1.26 -14.60
N TYR A 84 5.19 2.53 -14.92
CA TYR A 84 5.38 3.57 -13.91
C TYR A 84 4.07 3.83 -13.17
N TRP A 85 2.96 3.94 -13.90
CA TRP A 85 1.64 4.17 -13.29
C TRP A 85 1.16 2.97 -12.48
N GLU A 86 1.40 1.75 -12.95
CA GLU A 86 1.16 0.53 -12.17
C GLU A 86 1.92 0.54 -10.84
N ALA A 87 3.22 0.84 -10.87
CA ALA A 87 4.03 0.94 -9.67
C ALA A 87 3.59 2.10 -8.76
N TYR A 88 3.27 3.26 -9.34
CA TYR A 88 2.85 4.44 -8.60
C TYR A 88 1.50 4.23 -7.89
N THR A 89 0.57 3.49 -8.50
CA THR A 89 -0.69 3.09 -7.86
C THR A 89 -0.46 2.14 -6.69
N VAL A 90 0.45 1.18 -6.85
CA VAL A 90 0.85 0.29 -5.74
C VAL A 90 1.46 1.10 -4.59
N VAL A 91 2.40 2.00 -4.87
CA VAL A 91 3.01 2.88 -3.86
C VAL A 91 1.97 3.78 -3.20
N SER A 92 0.99 4.29 -3.95
CA SER A 92 -0.08 5.13 -3.41
C SER A 92 -0.97 4.34 -2.44
N ALA A 93 -1.33 3.09 -2.79
CA ALA A 93 -2.10 2.21 -1.91
C ALA A 93 -1.30 1.84 -0.64
N PHE A 94 0.00 1.54 -0.79
CA PHE A 94 0.90 1.28 0.34
C PHE A 94 1.06 2.50 1.26
N SER A 95 1.29 3.67 0.68
CA SER A 95 1.38 4.93 1.42
C SER A 95 0.10 5.15 2.21
N TRP A 96 -1.06 5.04 1.56
CA TRP A 96 -2.34 5.20 2.23
C TRP A 96 -2.52 4.24 3.41
N ILE A 97 -2.28 2.93 3.22
CA ILE A 97 -2.48 1.98 4.31
C ILE A 97 -1.46 2.19 5.44
N VAL A 98 -0.22 2.58 5.13
CA VAL A 98 0.78 2.92 6.15
C VAL A 98 0.34 4.16 6.93
N TYR A 99 -0.11 5.23 6.28
CA TYR A 99 -0.62 6.40 7.00
C TYR A 99 -1.88 6.08 7.80
N PHE A 100 -2.80 5.31 7.23
CA PHE A 100 -4.04 4.90 7.90
C PHE A 100 -3.77 3.98 9.11
N CYS A 101 -2.83 3.04 8.99
CA CYS A 101 -2.43 2.12 10.07
C CYS A 101 -1.46 2.72 11.07
N CYS A 102 -0.58 3.65 10.69
CA CYS A 102 0.31 4.34 11.64
C CYS A 102 -0.45 5.41 12.44
N LEU A 103 -1.58 5.91 11.92
CA LEU A 103 -2.54 6.70 12.67
C LEU A 103 -3.50 5.81 13.51
N ALA A 104 -3.70 4.54 13.14
CA ALA A 104 -4.33 3.57 14.01
C ALA A 104 -3.34 3.19 15.13
N PRO A 105 -3.67 3.42 16.40
CA PRO A 105 -2.68 3.37 17.47
C PRO A 105 -2.48 1.92 17.95
N ARG A 106 -2.00 1.06 17.06
CA ARG A 106 -1.41 -0.24 17.40
C ARG A 106 0.09 -0.11 17.19
N ALA A 107 0.85 -0.33 18.27
CA ALA A 107 2.31 -0.45 18.38
C ALA A 107 3.17 0.53 17.54
N GLY A 108 3.10 0.52 16.22
CA GLY A 108 3.88 1.37 15.30
C GLY A 108 3.61 2.88 15.41
N GLY A 109 2.39 3.32 15.76
CA GLY A 109 2.06 4.74 15.91
C GLY A 109 2.76 5.41 17.10
N ALA A 110 2.98 4.67 18.21
CA ALA A 110 3.61 5.22 19.40
C ALA A 110 5.05 5.66 19.15
N THR A 111 5.78 4.93 18.30
CA THR A 111 7.14 5.31 17.91
C THR A 111 7.16 6.63 17.16
N HIS A 112 6.22 6.83 16.23
CA HIS A 112 6.10 8.06 15.48
C HIS A 112 5.74 9.26 16.38
N TYR A 113 4.79 9.07 17.30
CA TYR A 113 4.40 10.10 18.25
C TYR A 113 5.52 10.47 19.24
N ALA A 114 6.31 9.48 19.68
CA ALA A 114 7.45 9.75 20.53
C ALA A 114 8.54 10.55 19.80
N ILE A 115 8.87 10.17 18.55
CA ILE A 115 9.87 10.90 17.73
C ILE A 115 9.42 12.33 17.44
N THR A 116 8.13 12.57 17.27
CA THR A 116 7.55 13.92 17.06
C THR A 116 7.41 14.73 18.35
N GLY A 117 7.80 14.18 19.50
CA GLY A 117 7.83 14.89 20.78
C GLY A 117 6.49 14.95 21.51
N VAL A 118 5.52 14.11 21.15
CA VAL A 118 4.24 14.03 21.86
C VAL A 118 4.47 13.43 23.26
N PRO A 119 3.94 14.05 24.34
CA PRO A 119 4.10 13.53 25.69
C PRO A 119 3.57 12.11 25.87
N SER A 120 4.33 11.29 26.59
CA SER A 120 4.05 9.86 26.85
C SER A 120 2.61 9.59 27.34
N HIS A 121 2.07 10.43 28.23
CA HIS A 121 0.71 10.25 28.74
C HIS A 121 -0.38 10.43 27.67
N ILE A 122 -0.14 11.26 26.65
CA ILE A 122 -1.06 11.44 25.52
C ILE A 122 -0.94 10.23 24.57
N ILE A 123 0.28 9.75 24.31
CA ILE A 123 0.50 8.53 23.51
C ILE A 123 -0.17 7.32 24.16
N HIS A 124 -0.08 7.22 25.49
CA HIS A 124 -0.73 6.18 26.27
C HIS A 124 -2.25 6.28 26.22
N ALA A 125 -2.82 7.49 26.34
CA ALA A 125 -4.27 7.70 26.24
C ALA A 125 -4.82 7.47 24.81
N MET A 126 -4.00 7.75 23.79
CA MET A 126 -4.39 7.60 22.38
C MET A 126 -4.35 6.14 21.92
N GLY A 127 -3.42 5.33 22.43
CA GLY A 127 -3.41 3.91 22.12
C GLY A 127 -4.31 3.14 23.06
N CYS A 128 -5.11 2.23 22.52
CA CYS A 128 -5.95 1.32 23.29
C CYS A 128 -5.10 0.24 24.02
N TRP A 129 -4.06 0.67 24.74
CA TRP A 129 -3.16 -0.17 25.52
C TRP A 129 -3.94 -0.79 26.68
N LYS A 130 -3.74 -2.08 26.92
CA LYS A 130 -4.29 -2.75 28.10
C LYS A 130 -3.22 -2.89 29.16
N SER A 131 -3.53 -2.51 30.41
CA SER A 131 -2.61 -2.67 31.54
C SER A 131 -1.23 -2.07 31.25
N ASP A 132 -0.16 -2.78 31.59
CA ASP A 132 1.22 -2.28 31.57
C ASP A 132 1.88 -2.48 30.19
N THR A 133 1.09 -2.80 29.17
CA THR A 133 1.59 -3.13 27.82
C THR A 133 2.37 -1.96 27.20
N PHE A 134 1.97 -0.72 27.52
CA PHE A 134 2.68 0.48 27.08
C PHE A 134 4.06 0.62 27.73
N GLU A 135 4.15 0.34 29.03
CA GLU A 135 5.42 0.40 29.78
C GLU A 135 6.39 -0.70 29.31
N ILE A 136 5.88 -1.92 29.11
CA ILE A 136 6.66 -3.05 28.56
C ILE A 136 7.16 -2.70 27.16
N TYR A 137 6.32 -2.09 26.32
CA TYR A 137 6.67 -1.69 24.96
C TYR A 137 7.78 -0.63 24.94
N ILE A 138 7.67 0.41 25.76
CA ILE A 138 8.72 1.46 25.87
C ILE A 138 10.04 0.85 26.36
N CYS A 139 10.00 -0.08 27.31
CA CYS A 139 11.19 -0.74 27.83
C CYS A 139 11.89 -1.63 26.78
N GLN A 140 11.14 -2.20 25.85
CA GLN A 140 11.68 -3.04 24.77
C GLN A 140 12.24 -2.24 23.59
N HIS A 141 11.91 -0.96 23.48
CA HIS A 141 12.36 -0.08 22.39
C HIS A 141 13.30 1.02 22.92
N PRO A 142 14.63 0.78 23.00
CA PRO A 142 15.59 1.70 23.61
C PRO A 142 15.64 3.08 22.94
N ALA A 143 15.26 3.18 21.66
CA ALA A 143 15.14 4.45 20.94
C ALA A 143 13.97 5.32 21.43
N LEU A 144 12.89 4.71 21.95
CA LEU A 144 11.77 5.44 22.56
C LEU A 144 12.11 5.90 23.96
N LEU A 145 12.78 5.04 24.73
CA LEU A 145 13.21 5.34 26.08
C LEU A 145 14.16 6.54 26.09
N THR A 146 15.12 6.62 25.16
CA THR A 146 16.00 7.80 25.03
C THR A 146 15.21 9.05 24.68
N VAL A 147 14.36 9.02 23.65
CA VAL A 147 13.58 10.19 23.22
C VAL A 147 12.64 10.69 24.34
N LEU A 148 11.98 9.79 25.08
CA LEU A 148 11.10 10.16 26.20
C LEU A 148 11.87 10.68 27.43
N LEU A 149 13.04 10.12 27.73
CA LEU A 149 13.88 10.59 28.84
C LEU A 149 14.52 11.95 28.54
N PHE A 150 14.90 12.23 27.29
CA PHE A 150 15.54 13.50 26.92
C PHE A 150 14.56 14.62 26.53
N SER A 151 13.29 14.30 26.26
CA SER A 151 12.24 15.30 26.01
C SER A 151 11.64 15.89 27.30
N SER A 152 11.74 15.19 28.42
CA SER A 152 11.26 15.67 29.74
C SER A 152 12.19 16.70 30.40
N THR A 153 13.45 16.80 29.96
CA THR A 153 14.41 17.79 30.47
C THR A 153 14.28 19.19 29.84
N THR A 154 13.47 19.36 28.80
CA THR A 154 13.35 20.64 28.07
C THR A 154 12.22 21.55 28.62
N GLN A 155 11.50 21.11 29.65
CA GLN A 155 10.39 21.85 30.28
C GLN A 155 10.80 22.59 31.57
N ASP A 156 12.09 22.88 31.79
CA ASP A 156 12.53 23.71 32.90
C ASP A 156 13.44 24.85 32.40
N ASN A 157 12.82 25.85 31.76
CA ASN A 157 13.40 27.17 31.52
C ASN A 157 12.25 28.19 31.38
N SER A 158 11.62 28.53 32.51
CA SER A 158 10.84 29.78 32.60
C SER A 158 11.81 30.94 32.85
N PRO A 159 11.75 32.05 32.08
CA PRO A 159 12.50 33.24 32.42
C PRO A 159 11.76 34.01 33.54
N VAL A 160 12.53 34.46 34.52
CA VAL A 160 12.18 35.51 35.50
C VAL A 160 11.89 36.82 34.77
#